data_AF-A0A2H3AZY1-F1
#
_entry.id   AF-A0A2H3AZY1-F1
#
_cell.length_a   1.000
_cell.length_b   1.000
_cell.length_c   1.000
_cell.angle_alpha   90.00
_cell.angle_beta   90.00
_cell.angle_gamma   90.00
#
_symmetry.space_group_name_H-M   'P 1'
#
loop_
_entity.id
_entity.type
_entity.pdbx_description
1 polymer ?
#
loop_
_entity_poly.entity_id
_entity_poly.type
_entity_poly.pdbx_seq_one_letter_code
_entity_poly.pdbx_strand_id
1 'polypeptide(L)'
;MSKPRQTIDPLIDMMDPAHRRLYEEVVNKKADLQRQLQFALSSLFLDLLQSTEAELARCKDYRRKETLLRELAAEIEEFKPGMRQMFGEDSVAYSHLLLEQKLASHR
;
A
#
# COMPACT_ATOMS: atom_id res chain seq x y z
N MET A 1 -5.24 -30.45 -23.72
CA MET A 1 -4.42 -29.61 -22.83
C MET A 1 -5.19 -29.41 -21.54
N SER A 2 -4.78 -30.11 -20.47
CA SER A 2 -5.48 -30.08 -19.18
C SER A 2 -4.91 -28.97 -18.31
N LYS A 3 -5.79 -28.10 -17.80
CA LYS A 3 -5.45 -27.00 -16.87
C LYS A 3 -4.64 -27.55 -15.68
N PRO A 4 -3.69 -26.79 -15.11
CA PRO A 4 -3.03 -27.19 -13.88
C PRO A 4 -4.11 -27.22 -12.79
N ARG A 5 -4.35 -28.41 -12.22
CA ARG A 5 -5.16 -28.56 -11.03
C ARG A 5 -4.45 -27.74 -9.94
N GLN A 6 -5.04 -26.62 -9.53
CA GLN A 6 -4.70 -26.00 -8.27
C GLN A 6 -4.85 -27.10 -7.23
N THR A 7 -3.74 -27.53 -6.64
CA THR A 7 -3.72 -28.52 -5.56
C THR A 7 -4.50 -27.89 -4.41
N ILE A 8 -5.77 -28.29 -4.29
CA ILE A 8 -6.58 -27.95 -3.13
C ILE A 8 -5.84 -28.55 -1.93
N ASP A 9 -5.61 -27.75 -0.90
CA ASP A 9 -4.93 -28.18 0.31
C ASP A 9 -5.63 -29.46 0.83
N PRO A 10 -4.90 -30.57 1.08
CA PRO A 10 -5.50 -31.83 1.54
C PRO A 10 -6.43 -31.67 2.76
N LEU A 11 -6.20 -30.62 3.57
CA LEU A 11 -7.07 -30.27 4.69
C LEU A 11 -8.44 -29.75 4.24
N ILE A 12 -8.53 -28.98 3.16
CA ILE A 12 -9.78 -28.47 2.57
C ILE A 12 -10.60 -29.61 1.93
N ASP A 13 -9.91 -30.61 1.39
CA ASP A 13 -10.55 -31.80 0.82
C ASP A 13 -11.22 -32.69 1.88
N MET A 14 -10.68 -32.70 3.10
CA MET A 14 -11.25 -33.41 4.26
C MET A 14 -12.35 -32.64 5.00
N MET A 15 -12.56 -31.36 4.69
CA MET A 15 -13.64 -30.56 5.29
C MET A 15 -15.01 -30.98 4.74
N ASP A 16 -16.03 -31.03 5.60
CA ASP A 16 -17.38 -31.21 5.12
C ASP A 16 -17.85 -29.98 4.30
N PRO A 17 -18.88 -30.16 3.44
CA PRO A 17 -19.30 -29.12 2.51
C PRO A 17 -19.70 -27.79 3.17
N ALA A 18 -20.20 -27.79 4.41
CA ALA A 18 -20.58 -26.55 5.09
C ALA A 18 -19.33 -25.77 5.54
N HIS A 19 -18.35 -26.45 6.11
CA HIS A 19 -17.08 -25.83 6.50
C HIS A 19 -16.26 -25.37 5.28
N ARG A 20 -16.28 -26.10 4.17
CA ARG A 20 -15.63 -25.67 2.93
C ARG A 20 -16.21 -24.36 2.40
N ARG A 21 -17.54 -24.21 2.38
CA ARG A 21 -18.20 -22.96 1.97
C ARG A 21 -17.84 -21.79 2.87
N LEU A 22 -17.81 -22.00 4.19
CA LEU A 22 -17.39 -20.97 5.14
C LEU A 22 -15.93 -20.54 4.92
N TYR A 23 -15.03 -21.49 4.66
CA TYR A 23 -13.64 -21.20 4.33
C TYR A 23 -13.53 -20.36 3.04
N GLU A 24 -14.22 -20.76 1.97
CA GLU A 24 -14.25 -20.01 0.72
C GLU A 24 -14.80 -18.58 0.93
N GLU A 25 -15.84 -18.42 1.73
CA GLU A 25 -16.38 -17.10 2.08
C GLU A 25 -15.35 -16.23 2.83
N VAL A 26 -14.64 -16.80 3.80
CA VAL A 26 -13.58 -16.10 4.54
C VAL A 26 -12.44 -15.69 3.63
N VAL A 27 -11.98 -16.57 2.74
CA VAL A 27 -10.92 -16.27 1.77
C VAL A 27 -11.35 -15.13 0.83
N ASN A 28 -12.59 -15.20 0.31
CA ASN A 28 -13.13 -14.17 -0.57
C ASN A 28 -13.26 -12.82 0.14
N LYS A 29 -13.80 -12.79 1.36
CA LYS A 29 -13.89 -11.57 2.17
C LYS A 29 -12.52 -10.99 2.50
N LYS A 30 -11.54 -11.83 2.82
CA LYS A 30 -10.16 -11.40 3.06
C LYS A 30 -9.54 -10.78 1.82
N ALA A 31 -9.72 -11.39 0.65
CA ALA A 31 -9.22 -10.83 -0.62
C ALA A 31 -9.88 -9.48 -0.95
N ASP A 32 -11.17 -9.33 -0.70
CA ASP A 32 -11.87 -8.06 -0.90
C ASP A 32 -11.37 -6.97 0.06
N LEU A 33 -11.23 -7.30 1.34
CA LEU A 33 -10.65 -6.39 2.34
C LEU A 33 -9.23 -5.94 1.97
N GLN A 34 -8.39 -6.87 1.48
CA GLN A 34 -7.05 -6.52 1.00
C GLN A 34 -7.11 -5.53 -0.17
N ARG A 35 -8.02 -5.72 -1.12
CA ARG A 35 -8.19 -4.78 -2.24
C ARG A 35 -8.67 -3.42 -1.77
N GLN A 36 -9.63 -3.36 -0.84
CA GLN A 36 -10.13 -2.10 -0.29
C GLN A 36 -9.03 -1.34 0.46
N LEU A 37 -8.23 -2.04 1.27
CA LEU A 37 -7.08 -1.45 1.96
C LEU A 37 -6.02 -0.94 0.98
N GLN A 38 -5.76 -1.69 -0.08
CA GLN A 38 -4.81 -1.27 -1.12
C GLN A 38 -5.28 0.02 -1.81
N PHE A 39 -6.57 0.12 -2.13
CA PHE A 39 -7.15 1.31 -2.73
C PHE A 39 -7.08 2.51 -1.77
N ALA A 40 -7.51 2.32 -0.51
CA ALA A 40 -7.50 3.39 0.50
C ALA A 40 -6.08 3.90 0.77
N LEU A 41 -5.11 3.00 0.95
CA LEU A 41 -3.72 3.37 1.20
C LEU A 41 -3.11 4.11 0.00
N SER A 42 -3.42 3.66 -1.24
CA SER A 42 -2.98 4.36 -2.45
C SER A 42 -3.55 5.77 -2.53
N SER A 43 -4.85 5.94 -2.24
CA SER A 43 -5.51 7.24 -2.27
C SER A 43 -4.89 8.20 -1.26
N LEU A 44 -4.74 7.76 -0.01
CA LEU A 44 -4.15 8.58 1.05
C LEU A 44 -2.73 9.02 0.70
N PHE A 45 -1.93 8.10 0.13
CA PHE A 45 -0.58 8.42 -0.27
C PHE A 45 -0.53 9.43 -1.42
N LEU A 46 -1.39 9.30 -2.44
CA LEU A 46 -1.48 10.25 -3.54
C LEU A 46 -1.96 11.63 -3.06
N ASP A 47 -2.97 11.67 -2.19
CA ASP A 47 -3.53 12.90 -1.65
C ASP A 47 -2.47 13.67 -0.83
N LEU A 48 -1.68 12.95 -0.03
CA LEU A 48 -0.54 13.51 0.72
C LEU A 48 0.48 14.16 -0.23
N LEU A 49 0.94 13.42 -1.25
CA LEU A 49 1.93 13.95 -2.20
C LEU A 49 1.41 15.18 -2.92
N GLN A 50 0.20 15.12 -3.47
CA GLN A 50 -0.39 16.24 -4.21
C GLN A 50 -0.60 17.48 -3.32
N SER A 51 -1.03 17.27 -2.07
CA SER A 51 -1.18 18.35 -1.09
C SER A 51 0.16 19.04 -0.82
N THR A 52 1.21 18.27 -0.53
CA THR A 52 2.54 18.83 -0.25
C THR A 52 3.13 19.52 -1.48
N GLU A 53 3.03 18.93 -2.67
CA GLU A 53 3.48 19.55 -3.92
C GLU A 53 2.78 20.90 -4.17
N ALA A 54 1.46 20.95 -3.96
CA ALA A 54 0.69 22.17 -4.11
C ALA A 54 1.11 23.25 -3.10
N GLU A 55 1.40 22.89 -1.85
CA GLU A 55 1.89 23.83 -0.84
C GLU A 55 3.32 24.31 -1.17
N LEU A 56 4.21 23.42 -1.58
CA LEU A 56 5.58 23.75 -2.01
C LEU A 56 5.61 24.70 -3.21
N ALA A 57 4.71 24.50 -4.18
CA ALA A 57 4.59 25.36 -5.36
C ALA A 57 4.13 26.78 -4.99
N ARG A 58 3.27 26.92 -3.99
CA ARG A 58 2.74 28.22 -3.54
C ARG A 58 3.67 28.92 -2.56
N CYS A 59 4.46 28.17 -1.81
CA CYS A 59 5.36 28.71 -0.82
C CYS A 59 6.53 29.46 -1.49
N LYS A 60 6.80 30.69 -1.05
CA LYS A 60 7.99 31.46 -1.49
C LYS A 60 9.11 31.45 -0.45
N ASP A 61 8.77 31.17 0.81
CA ASP A 61 9.72 31.12 1.91
C ASP A 61 10.48 29.78 1.89
N TYR A 62 11.79 29.88 1.72
CA TYR A 62 12.69 28.72 1.70
C TYR A 62 12.63 27.91 3.01
N ARG A 63 12.56 28.56 4.17
CA ARG A 63 12.49 27.85 5.46
C ARG A 63 11.21 27.07 5.58
N ARG A 64 10.09 27.64 5.13
CA ARG A 64 8.81 26.94 5.15
C ARG A 64 8.79 25.76 4.18
N LYS A 65 9.42 25.87 3.00
CA LYS A 65 9.60 24.72 2.09
C LYS A 65 10.39 23.60 2.74
N GLU A 66 11.49 23.94 3.42
CA GLU A 66 12.31 22.95 4.13
C GLU A 66 11.52 22.24 5.23
N THR A 67 10.72 22.98 6.00
CA THR A 67 9.81 22.40 7.00
C THR A 67 8.81 21.44 6.37
N LEU A 68 8.16 21.83 5.27
CA LEU A 68 7.17 20.99 4.58
C LEU A 68 7.78 19.70 4.04
N LEU A 69 9.00 19.76 3.51
CA LEU A 69 9.72 18.57 3.06
C LEU A 69 10.04 17.64 4.24
N ARG A 70 10.45 18.18 5.39
CA ARG A 70 10.69 17.35 6.59
C ARG A 70 9.41 16.70 7.12
N GLU A 71 8.31 17.44 7.12
CA GLU A 71 6.98 16.91 7.49
C GLU A 71 6.59 15.77 6.55
N LEU A 72 6.73 15.95 5.23
CA LEU A 72 6.47 14.90 4.24
C LEU A 72 7.37 13.67 4.44
N ALA A 73 8.66 13.86 4.73
CA ALA A 73 9.57 12.75 4.99
C ALA A 73 9.14 11.90 6.20
N ALA A 74 8.63 12.56 7.25
CA ALA A 74 8.14 11.90 8.45
C ALA A 74 6.86 11.11 8.17
N GLU A 75 5.88 11.72 7.48
CA GLU A 75 4.65 11.05 7.05
C GLU A 75 4.99 9.81 6.19
N ILE A 76 5.90 9.94 5.22
CA ILE A 76 6.33 8.82 4.38
C ILE A 76 6.92 7.65 5.20
N GLU A 77 7.68 7.91 6.27
CA GLU A 77 8.16 6.83 7.15
C GLU A 77 7.01 6.05 7.79
N GLU A 78 5.90 6.71 8.14
CA GLU A 78 4.71 6.06 8.68
C GLU A 78 3.98 5.20 7.64
N PHE A 79 3.98 5.62 6.37
CA PHE A 79 3.35 4.86 5.27
C PHE A 79 4.18 3.65 4.81
N LYS A 80 5.50 3.66 4.97
CA LYS A 80 6.40 2.61 4.46
C LYS A 80 6.01 1.19 4.87
N PRO A 81 5.74 0.87 6.14
CA PRO A 81 5.39 -0.50 6.53
C PRO A 81 4.13 -0.99 5.83
N GLY A 82 3.10 -0.16 5.75
CA GLY A 82 1.84 -0.47 5.07
C GLY A 82 2.02 -0.66 3.57
N MET A 83 2.77 0.25 2.92
CA MET A 83 3.06 0.18 1.49
C MET A 83 3.87 -1.07 1.15
N ARG A 84 4.87 -1.40 1.97
CA ARG A 84 5.64 -2.64 1.80
C ARG A 84 4.76 -3.88 1.96
N GLN A 85 3.93 -3.93 2.99
CA GLN A 85 3.10 -5.10 3.26
C GLN A 85 2.06 -5.34 2.16
N MET A 86 1.47 -4.26 1.64
CA MET A 86 0.35 -4.34 0.69
C MET A 86 0.79 -4.50 -0.75
N PHE A 87 1.92 -3.89 -1.15
CA PHE A 87 2.37 -3.89 -2.54
C PHE A 87 3.63 -4.72 -2.77
N GLY A 88 4.42 -4.97 -1.72
CA GLY A 88 5.73 -5.62 -1.80
C GLY A 88 6.88 -4.64 -2.00
N GLU A 89 8.08 -5.04 -1.58
CA GLU A 89 9.31 -4.23 -1.67
C GLU A 89 9.69 -3.92 -3.13
N ASP A 90 9.42 -4.84 -4.07
CA ASP A 90 9.73 -4.66 -5.48
C ASP A 90 8.65 -3.91 -6.28
N SER A 91 7.62 -3.39 -5.60
CA SER A 91 6.55 -2.68 -6.28
C SER A 91 6.96 -1.27 -6.72
N VAL A 92 6.38 -0.82 -7.84
CA VAL A 92 6.54 0.56 -8.31
C VAL A 92 6.05 1.56 -7.26
N ALA A 93 4.95 1.25 -6.57
CA ALA A 93 4.38 2.09 -5.52
C ALA A 93 5.36 2.28 -4.34
N TYR A 94 5.97 1.20 -3.86
CA TYR A 94 6.97 1.27 -2.79
C TYR A 94 8.26 1.95 -3.27
N SER A 95 8.71 1.68 -4.49
CA SER A 95 9.87 2.34 -5.09
C SER A 95 9.68 3.85 -5.20
N HIS A 96 8.50 4.31 -5.62
CA HIS A 96 8.16 5.74 -5.70
C HIS A 96 8.18 6.39 -4.31
N LEU A 97 7.58 5.76 -3.31
CA LEU A 97 7.62 6.21 -1.91
C LEU A 97 9.06 6.44 -1.41
N LEU A 98 9.99 5.54 -1.75
CA LEU A 98 11.40 5.67 -1.37
C LEU A 98 12.10 6.83 -2.08
N LEU A 99 11.71 7.17 -3.32
CA LEU A 99 12.24 8.31 -4.04
C LEU A 99 11.74 9.63 -3.44
N GLU A 100 10.45 9.72 -3.13
CA GLU A 100 9.83 10.88 -2.48
C GLU A 100 10.49 11.18 -1.14
N GLN A 101 10.73 10.13 -0.34
CA GLN A 101 11.46 10.30 0.90
C GLN A 101 12.87 10.84 0.69
N LYS A 102 13.62 10.30 -0.28
CA LYS A 102 14.99 10.75 -0.54
C LYS A 102 15.01 12.23 -0.93
N LEU A 103 14.07 12.65 -1.79
CA LEU A 103 13.90 14.05 -2.17
C LEU A 103 13.61 14.93 -0.95
N ALA A 104 12.71 14.48 -0.09
CA ALA A 104 12.34 15.17 1.14
C ALA A 104 13.48 15.24 2.18
N SER A 105 14.43 14.31 2.11
CA SER A 105 15.57 14.19 3.04
C SER A 105 16.83 14.92 2.57
N HIS A 106 16.90 15.33 1.30
CA HIS A 106 18.06 16.02 0.74
C HIS A 106 18.08 17.49 1.18
N ARG A 107 19.21 17.90 1.80
CA ARG A 107 19.51 19.27 2.25
C ARG A 107 20.02 20.15 1.13
#